data_AF-X1J2J7-F1
#
_entry.id   AF-X1J2J7-F1
#
_cell.length_a   1.000
_cell.length_b   1.000
_cell.length_c   1.000
_cell.angle_alpha   90.00
_cell.angle_beta   90.00
_cell.angle_gamma   90.00
#
_symmetry.space_group_name_H-M   'P 1'
#
loop_
_entity.id
_entity.type
_entity.pdbx_description
1 polymer ?
#
loop_
_entity_poly.entity_id
_entity_poly.type
_entity_poly.pdbx_seq_one_letter_code
_entity_poly.pdbx_strand_id
1 'polypeptide(L)'
;MRDGLLPRYIEIGFPHLRQVSGLPEWLVPDVAEAVRNLGNEAILELAKPLGLAERASAFLAQAPDPDSLPVEIWQENIRRWRAVHQVLPVAMALLRACEKLDALERRGVLKINFASLVRDLAVISYASFAPNGSQILNR
;
A
#
# COMPACT_ATOMS: atom_id res chain seq x y z
N MET A 1 -14.16 -0.55 15.35
CA MET A 1 -13.66 -1.21 14.12
C MET A 1 -13.07 -2.55 14.54
N ARG A 2 -13.23 -3.65 13.80
CA ARG A 2 -12.67 -4.95 14.23
C ARG A 2 -11.15 -4.91 14.12
N ASP A 3 -10.45 -5.07 15.24
CA ASP A 3 -8.99 -5.01 15.27
C ASP A 3 -8.33 -6.09 14.41
N GLY A 4 -7.24 -5.71 13.75
CA GLY A 4 -6.45 -6.61 12.89
C GLY A 4 -7.09 -7.02 11.56
N LEU A 5 -8.33 -6.58 11.29
CA LEU A 5 -9.05 -6.94 10.06
C LEU A 5 -8.36 -6.38 8.80
N LEU A 6 -7.91 -5.12 8.82
CA LEU A 6 -7.29 -4.47 7.66
C LEU A 6 -5.93 -5.11 7.28
N PRO A 7 -5.01 -5.39 8.24
CA PRO A 7 -3.83 -6.20 7.98
C PRO A 7 -4.16 -7.54 7.29
N ARG A 8 -5.12 -8.33 7.83
CA ARG A 8 -5.50 -9.63 7.27
C ARG A 8 -6.00 -9.55 5.83
N TYR A 9 -6.82 -8.54 5.52
CA TYR A 9 -7.28 -8.28 4.16
C TYR A 9 -6.12 -8.00 3.19
N ILE A 10 -5.11 -7.25 3.65
CA ILE A 10 -3.93 -6.95 2.85
C ILE A 10 -3.09 -8.22 2.64
N GLU A 11 -2.88 -9.02 3.69
CA GLU A 11 -2.12 -10.27 3.61
C GLU A 11 -2.71 -11.26 2.58
N ILE A 12 -4.03 -11.48 2.62
CA ILE A 12 -4.70 -12.42 1.71
C ILE A 12 -4.68 -11.91 0.26
N GLY A 13 -4.83 -10.60 0.06
CA GLY A 13 -4.77 -10.00 -1.27
C GLY A 13 -3.36 -9.88 -1.86
N PHE A 14 -2.32 -9.86 -1.02
CA PHE A 14 -0.95 -9.52 -1.44
C PHE A 14 -0.31 -10.53 -2.41
N PRO A 15 -0.39 -11.86 -2.22
CA PRO A 15 0.12 -12.82 -3.19
C PRO A 15 -0.44 -12.61 -4.60
N HIS A 16 -1.73 -12.27 -4.68
CA HIS A 16 -2.39 -12.00 -5.95
C HIS A 16 -1.95 -10.66 -6.55
N LEU A 17 -1.86 -9.59 -5.75
CA LEU A 17 -1.30 -8.31 -6.20
C LEU A 17 0.10 -8.50 -6.79
N ARG A 18 0.93 -9.30 -6.12
CA ARG A 18 2.27 -9.65 -6.57
C ARG A 18 2.23 -10.39 -7.91
N GLN A 19 1.36 -11.39 -8.05
CA GLN A 19 1.19 -12.12 -9.31
C GLN A 19 0.76 -11.21 -10.47
N VAL A 20 -0.25 -10.36 -10.26
CA VAL A 20 -0.79 -9.49 -11.34
C VAL A 20 0.11 -8.31 -11.68
N SER A 21 0.97 -7.89 -10.74
CA SER A 21 1.93 -6.80 -10.98
C SER A 21 3.02 -7.16 -11.98
N GLY A 22 3.32 -8.46 -12.13
CA GLY A 22 4.45 -8.94 -12.94
C GLY A 22 5.82 -8.50 -12.44
N LEU A 23 5.90 -7.90 -11.23
CA LEU A 23 7.14 -7.43 -10.66
C LEU A 23 7.96 -8.59 -10.07
N PRO A 24 9.29 -8.59 -10.25
CA PRO A 24 10.19 -9.53 -9.59
C PRO A 24 10.01 -9.54 -8.07
N GLU A 25 10.17 -10.71 -7.44
CA GLU A 25 10.05 -10.92 -5.99
C GLU A 25 10.87 -9.95 -5.16
N TRP A 26 12.11 -9.69 -5.56
CA TRP A 26 13.02 -8.79 -4.86
C TRP A 26 12.63 -7.30 -4.95
N LEU A 27 11.69 -6.93 -5.83
CA LEU A 27 11.11 -5.58 -5.93
C LEU A 27 9.81 -5.42 -5.13
N VAL A 28 9.21 -6.52 -4.69
CA VAL A 28 7.96 -6.51 -3.90
C VAL A 28 8.28 -7.10 -2.53
N PRO A 29 8.78 -6.30 -1.57
CA PRO A 29 9.16 -6.78 -0.24
C PRO A 29 7.99 -7.48 0.44
N ASP A 30 8.26 -8.29 1.47
CA ASP A 30 7.21 -9.02 2.17
C ASP A 30 6.30 -8.06 2.96
N VAL A 31 5.26 -7.56 2.28
CA VAL A 31 4.31 -6.61 2.84
C VAL A 31 3.50 -7.25 3.96
N ALA A 32 3.28 -8.57 3.92
CA ALA A 32 2.48 -9.27 4.92
C ALA A 32 3.08 -9.12 6.33
N GLU A 33 4.39 -9.25 6.46
CA GLU A 33 5.07 -9.03 7.75
C GLU A 33 4.98 -7.57 8.20
N ALA A 34 5.14 -6.62 7.28
CA ALA A 34 5.06 -5.20 7.59
C ALA A 34 3.66 -4.77 8.06
N VAL A 35 2.58 -5.24 7.42
CA VAL A 35 1.21 -4.87 7.83
C VAL A 35 0.76 -5.55 9.13
N ARG A 36 1.24 -6.76 9.46
CA ARG A 36 0.96 -7.38 10.77
C ARG A 36 1.40 -6.50 11.94
N ASN A 37 2.53 -5.81 11.78
CA ASN A 37 3.13 -4.99 12.83
C ASN A 37 2.51 -3.60 12.97
N LEU A 38 1.75 -3.13 11.95
CA LEU A 38 1.22 -1.77 11.91
C LEU A 38 -0.17 -1.65 12.57
N GLY A 39 -0.99 -2.69 12.50
CA GLY A 39 -2.38 -2.62 12.98
C GLY A 39 -3.27 -1.70 12.13
N ASN A 40 -4.58 -1.72 12.39
CA ASN A 40 -5.55 -1.00 11.55
C ASN A 40 -5.33 0.52 11.55
N GLU A 41 -5.06 1.10 12.72
CA GLU A 41 -4.98 2.56 12.90
C GLU A 41 -3.80 3.14 12.14
N ALA A 42 -2.61 2.54 12.24
CA ALA A 42 -1.46 3.01 11.49
C ALA A 42 -1.67 2.87 9.97
N ILE A 43 -2.32 1.80 9.51
CA ILE A 43 -2.65 1.65 8.07
C ILE A 43 -3.66 2.72 7.63
N LEU A 44 -4.65 3.06 8.44
CA LEU A 44 -5.58 4.15 8.13
C LEU A 44 -4.90 5.52 8.13
N GLU A 45 -3.96 5.78 9.06
CA GLU A 45 -3.14 7.00 9.03
C GLU A 45 -2.32 7.08 7.73
N LEU A 46 -1.77 5.97 7.25
CA LEU A 46 -1.08 5.90 5.96
C LEU A 46 -2.03 6.15 4.76
N ALA A 47 -3.30 5.79 4.90
CA ALA A 47 -4.32 5.96 3.87
C ALA A 47 -4.95 7.37 3.84
N LYS A 48 -4.84 8.15 4.92
CA LYS A 48 -5.42 9.52 5.01
C LYS A 48 -4.86 10.46 3.94
N PRO A 49 -3.53 10.57 3.74
CA PRO A 49 -2.97 11.42 2.70
C PRO A 49 -3.31 10.96 1.29
N LEU A 50 -3.95 9.81 1.10
CA LEU A 50 -4.42 9.35 -0.22
C LEU A 50 -5.95 9.52 -0.37
N GLY A 51 -6.63 10.09 0.63
CA GLY A 51 -8.09 10.16 0.65
C GLY A 51 -8.78 8.79 0.66
N LEU A 52 -8.06 7.74 1.10
CA LEU A 52 -8.54 6.36 1.10
C LEU A 52 -9.05 5.92 2.48
N ALA A 53 -8.68 6.63 3.56
CA ALA A 53 -9.00 6.23 4.93
C ALA A 53 -10.52 6.09 5.20
N GLU A 54 -11.33 7.03 4.72
CA GLU A 54 -12.80 6.99 4.90
C GLU A 54 -13.41 5.79 4.16
N ARG A 55 -12.96 5.56 2.93
CA ARG A 55 -13.43 4.45 2.10
C ARG A 55 -13.02 3.10 2.68
N ALA A 56 -11.79 2.99 3.17
CA ALA A 56 -11.29 1.81 3.87
C ALA A 56 -12.07 1.57 5.17
N SER A 57 -12.36 2.61 5.95
CA SER A 57 -13.16 2.50 7.18
C SER A 57 -14.59 2.04 6.90
N ALA A 58 -15.24 2.62 5.88
CA ALA A 58 -16.59 2.24 5.46
C ALA A 58 -16.65 0.80 4.93
N PHE A 59 -15.60 0.37 4.21
CA PHE A 59 -15.43 -1.02 3.80
C PHE A 59 -15.31 -1.94 5.02
N LEU A 60 -14.42 -1.65 5.97
CA LEU A 60 -14.19 -2.47 7.17
C LEU A 60 -15.43 -2.61 8.06
N ALA A 61 -16.32 -1.62 8.06
CA ALA A 61 -17.59 -1.70 8.78
C ALA A 61 -18.54 -2.79 8.24
N GLN A 62 -18.40 -3.13 6.96
CA GLN A 62 -19.28 -4.04 6.21
C GLN A 62 -18.56 -5.32 5.74
N ALA A 63 -17.24 -5.34 5.85
CA ALA A 63 -16.41 -6.42 5.38
C ALA A 63 -16.68 -7.72 6.18
N PRO A 64 -16.86 -8.87 5.51
CA PRO A 64 -16.95 -10.16 6.18
C PRO A 64 -15.64 -10.52 6.90
N ASP A 65 -15.63 -11.62 7.64
CA ASP A 65 -14.34 -12.15 8.11
C ASP A 65 -13.57 -12.74 6.90
N PRO A 66 -12.31 -12.36 6.64
CA PRO A 66 -11.53 -12.92 5.55
C PRO A 66 -11.47 -14.45 5.55
N ASP A 67 -11.44 -15.07 6.74
CA ASP A 67 -11.36 -16.53 6.90
C ASP A 67 -12.70 -17.23 6.59
N SER A 68 -13.80 -16.47 6.56
CA SER A 68 -15.13 -16.98 6.23
C SER A 68 -15.46 -16.94 4.74
N LEU A 69 -14.60 -16.31 3.93
CA LEU A 69 -14.79 -16.22 2.49
C LEU A 69 -14.04 -17.36 1.77
N PRO A 70 -14.70 -18.11 0.87
CA PRO A 70 -14.01 -19.04 0.00
C PRO A 70 -12.95 -18.32 -0.86
N VAL A 71 -11.82 -19.00 -1.09
CA VAL A 71 -10.70 -18.45 -1.89
C VAL A 71 -11.12 -18.12 -3.33
N GLU A 72 -12.13 -18.80 -3.85
CA GLU A 72 -12.69 -18.55 -5.19
C GLU A 72 -13.34 -17.17 -5.29
N ILE A 73 -13.99 -16.70 -4.21
CA ILE A 73 -14.57 -15.34 -4.17
C ILE A 73 -13.48 -14.30 -4.24
N TRP A 74 -12.36 -14.53 -3.55
CA TRP A 74 -11.18 -13.66 -3.63
C TRP A 74 -10.63 -13.57 -5.04
N GLN A 75 -10.39 -14.72 -5.67
CA GLN A 75 -9.84 -14.80 -7.02
C GLN A 75 -10.74 -14.12 -8.05
N GLU A 76 -12.06 -14.36 -7.97
CA GLU A 76 -13.02 -13.76 -8.91
C GLU A 76 -13.09 -12.25 -8.78
N ASN A 77 -13.08 -11.71 -7.55
CA ASN A 77 -13.09 -10.26 -7.34
C ASN A 77 -11.79 -9.59 -7.81
N ILE A 78 -10.64 -10.24 -7.62
CA ILE A 78 -9.35 -9.72 -8.08
C ILE A 78 -9.25 -9.74 -9.61
N ARG A 79 -9.79 -10.77 -10.28
CA ARG A 79 -9.85 -10.80 -11.75
C ARG A 79 -10.64 -9.64 -12.36
N ARG A 80 -11.59 -9.08 -11.61
CA ARG A 80 -12.39 -7.93 -12.04
C ARG A 80 -11.67 -6.60 -11.84
N TRP A 81 -10.51 -6.58 -11.19
CA TRP A 81 -9.72 -5.35 -11.04
C TRP A 81 -9.28 -4.87 -12.42
N ARG A 82 -9.65 -3.63 -12.75
CA ARG A 82 -9.12 -2.99 -13.96
C ARG A 82 -7.62 -2.79 -13.78
N ALA A 83 -6.85 -3.19 -14.79
CA ALA A 83 -5.42 -2.89 -14.83
C ALA A 83 -5.22 -1.37 -14.79
N VAL A 84 -4.56 -0.88 -13.74
CA VAL A 84 -4.12 0.51 -13.68
C VAL A 84 -2.72 0.54 -14.27
N HIS A 85 -2.63 0.69 -15.59
CA HIS A 85 -1.36 0.63 -16.34
C HIS A 85 -0.31 1.66 -15.87
N GLN A 86 -0.73 2.69 -15.16
CA GLN A 86 0.14 3.75 -14.63
C GLN A 86 0.75 3.43 -13.26
N VAL A 87 0.25 2.42 -12.54
CA VAL A 87 0.75 2.04 -11.20
C VAL A 87 2.13 1.40 -11.26
N LEU A 88 2.42 0.60 -12.29
CA LEU A 88 3.70 -0.10 -12.43
C LEU A 88 4.89 0.87 -12.63
N PRO A 89 4.85 1.83 -13.58
CA PRO A 89 5.93 2.82 -13.72
C PRO A 89 6.18 3.63 -12.44
N VAL A 90 5.12 3.95 -11.70
CA VAL A 90 5.17 4.72 -10.46
C VAL A 90 5.79 3.91 -9.33
N ALA A 91 5.39 2.65 -9.17
CA ALA A 91 5.98 1.71 -8.22
C ALA A 91 7.49 1.57 -8.46
N MET A 92 7.90 1.37 -9.72
CA MET A 92 9.31 1.25 -10.09
C MET A 92 10.10 2.53 -9.81
N ALA A 93 9.53 3.71 -10.09
CA ALA A 93 10.17 4.98 -9.80
C ALA A 93 10.35 5.19 -8.28
N LEU A 94 9.34 4.85 -7.49
CA LEU A 94 9.38 4.92 -6.03
C LEU A 94 10.45 3.98 -5.46
N LEU A 95 10.51 2.72 -5.91
CA LEU A 95 11.50 1.75 -5.45
C LEU A 95 12.93 2.24 -5.73
N ARG A 96 13.21 2.75 -6.94
CA ARG A 96 14.51 3.35 -7.27
C ARG A 96 14.84 4.58 -6.43
N ALA A 97 13.83 5.37 -6.04
CA ALA A 97 14.03 6.49 -5.13
C ALA A 97 14.40 5.99 -3.72
N CYS A 98 13.70 4.96 -3.23
CA CYS A 98 13.99 4.33 -1.93
C CYS A 98 15.39 3.71 -1.88
N GLU A 99 15.85 3.03 -2.93
CA GLU A 99 17.22 2.50 -3.02
C GLU A 99 18.29 3.59 -2.82
N LYS A 100 18.07 4.77 -3.44
CA LYS A 100 18.97 5.91 -3.29
C LYS A 100 18.93 6.49 -1.89
N LEU A 101 17.76 6.54 -1.27
CA LEU A 101 17.61 7.02 0.11
C LEU A 101 18.26 6.07 1.12
N ASP A 102 18.10 4.76 0.95
CA ASP A 102 18.74 3.74 1.79
C ASP A 102 20.27 3.84 1.67
N ALA A 103 20.80 4.06 0.46
CA ALA A 103 22.22 4.33 0.27
C ALA A 103 22.70 5.61 0.99
N LEU A 104 21.86 6.66 1.08
CA LEU A 104 22.17 7.88 1.82
C LEU A 104 22.08 7.69 3.33
N GLU A 105 21.11 6.93 3.81
CA GLU A 105 20.96 6.57 5.22
C GLU A 105 22.16 5.76 5.71
N ARG A 106 22.56 4.71 4.99
CA ARG A 106 23.74 3.88 5.32
C ARG A 106 25.04 4.67 5.36
N ARG A 107 25.12 5.76 4.60
CA ARG A 107 26.27 6.69 4.60
C ARG A 107 26.19 7.73 5.71
N GLY A 108 25.14 7.74 6.52
CA GLY A 108 24.94 8.72 7.60
C GLY A 108 24.71 10.15 7.12
N VAL A 109 24.40 10.36 5.84
CA VAL A 109 24.20 11.69 5.25
C VAL A 109 22.74 12.10 5.18
N LEU A 110 21.82 11.17 5.45
CA LEU A 110 20.39 11.48 5.52
C LEU A 110 20.09 12.23 6.82
N LYS A 111 19.77 13.52 6.71
CA LYS A 111 19.43 14.41 7.84
C LYS A 111 17.95 14.33 8.26
N ILE A 112 17.16 13.57 7.53
CA ILE A 112 15.72 13.41 7.70
C ILE A 112 15.47 11.95 8.10
N ASN A 113 14.46 11.71 8.93
CA ASN A 113 14.07 10.36 9.29
C ASN A 113 13.69 9.55 8.03
N PHE A 114 14.39 8.43 7.82
CA PHE A 114 14.22 7.59 6.63
C PHE A 114 12.79 7.05 6.49
N ALA A 115 12.21 6.54 7.58
CA ALA A 115 10.86 5.98 7.56
C ALA A 115 9.81 7.03 7.18
N SER A 116 9.90 8.25 7.71
CA SER A 116 9.02 9.36 7.33
C SER A 116 9.20 9.74 5.86
N LEU A 117 10.44 9.83 5.38
CA LEU A 117 10.74 10.22 4.00
C LEU A 117 10.23 9.19 2.97
N VAL A 118 10.44 7.91 3.22
CA VAL A 118 9.95 6.81 2.36
C VAL A 118 8.42 6.81 2.33
N ARG A 119 7.78 6.99 3.49
CA ARG A 119 6.33 7.11 3.58
C ARG A 119 5.80 8.28 2.75
N ASP A 120 6.38 9.45 2.91
CA ASP A 120 5.91 10.66 2.24
C ASP A 120 6.13 10.58 0.71
N LEU A 121 7.23 9.95 0.27
CA LEU A 121 7.47 9.63 -1.15
C LEU A 121 6.44 8.66 -1.72
N ALA A 122 6.07 7.63 -0.97
CA ALA A 122 5.03 6.69 -1.40
C ALA A 122 3.68 7.41 -1.55
N VAL A 123 3.33 8.25 -0.57
CA VAL A 123 2.12 9.08 -0.61
C VAL A 123 2.11 9.97 -1.85
N ILE A 124 3.17 10.74 -2.10
CA ILE A 124 3.25 11.65 -3.25
C ILE A 124 3.18 10.90 -4.58
N SER A 125 3.89 9.76 -4.67
CA SER A 125 3.95 8.95 -5.89
C SER A 125 2.58 8.41 -6.29
N TYR A 126 1.76 8.02 -5.30
CA TYR A 126 0.42 7.48 -5.54
C TYR A 126 -0.69 8.52 -5.46
N ALA A 127 -0.43 9.71 -4.92
CA ALA A 127 -1.43 10.77 -4.77
C ALA A 127 -2.12 11.05 -6.09
N SER A 128 -1.39 11.26 -7.20
CA SER A 128 -1.96 11.55 -8.54
C SER A 128 -3.00 10.53 -9.05
N PHE A 129 -3.03 9.31 -8.52
CA PHE A 129 -3.99 8.26 -8.88
C PHE A 129 -5.17 8.16 -7.91
N ALA A 130 -5.11 8.86 -6.79
CA ALA A 130 -6.18 8.95 -5.84
C ALA A 130 -7.25 9.97 -6.31
N PRO A 131 -8.54 9.75 -6.02
CA PRO A 131 -9.62 10.66 -6.39
C PRO A 131 -9.43 12.12 -5.96
N ASN A 132 -8.71 12.35 -4.85
CA ASN A 132 -8.39 13.68 -4.32
C ASN A 132 -6.90 14.02 -4.40
N GLY A 133 -6.14 13.26 -5.19
CA GLY A 133 -4.69 13.32 -5.32
C GLY A 133 -4.09 14.70 -5.53
N SER A 134 -4.70 15.44 -6.44
CA SER A 134 -4.28 16.80 -6.80
C SER A 134 -4.33 17.76 -5.61
N GLN A 135 -5.21 17.54 -4.62
CA GLN A 135 -5.28 18.37 -3.42
C GLN A 135 -4.13 18.11 -2.45
N ILE A 136 -3.57 16.90 -2.46
CA ILE A 136 -2.41 16.52 -1.62
C ILE A 136 -1.12 17.12 -2.20
N LEU A 137 -1.03 17.20 -3.53
CA LEU A 137 0.14 17.76 -4.23
C LEU A 137 0.19 19.29 -4.22
N ASN A 138 -0.94 19.94 -3.93
CA ASN A 138 -1.09 21.41 -3.95
C ASN A 138 -1.09 22.05 -2.55
N ARG A 139 -0.74 21.30 -1.50
CA ARG A 139 -0.56 21.82 -0.12
C ARG A 139 0.90 22.14 0.13
#